data_AF-A0AAD8A3R8-F1
#
_entry.id   AF-A0AAD8A3R8-F1
#
_cell.length_a   1.000
_cell.length_b   1.000
_cell.length_c   1.000
_cell.angle_alpha   90.00
_cell.angle_beta   90.00
_cell.angle_gamma   90.00
#
_symmetry.space_group_name_H-M   'P 1'
#
loop_
_entity.id
_entity.type
_entity.pdbx_description
1 polymer ?
#
loop_
_entity_poly.entity_id
_entity_poly.type
_entity_poly.pdbx_seq_one_letter_code
_entity_poly.pdbx_strand_id
1 'polypeptide(L)'
;MYQTMEENIIVYNKFKITYYLSKIACMAPISFKPQTMEITMSSRNDILGIVWIFFIVCLSIYGLVFTSFRRENSNLSDPGQVVTFKLSIPSNFILTLISIFVHNIYKRKSTAQVLETFMKLDTETQNVQKMKNKLHNYAKILYAMICISILIYASWYWRKESNFYYEFVIRIFKFIHILQIYLYGKMASLVEENISGITKCLDEANDNLHKEDCALEIEDISKEYCPKYSSTRIIRNEYKNVINTSTFSTSGCIPTISNDINLSRISHPNTFLETSNSSSFLKPSTTDSYIREQVTEILKLRLRYLKVYNAVTMFNSAHGFTIMLLILRNCIDLVNISYTVYLFAAVNERYINSNYSSFGRFLLFAFWIVHIVTLIIWLTYCSEHAIQKVKKLRDLVQIKLLNYPLPSEISEQLKLFSNQLFHNNIEFCAVGFTLNSSFLCTLLMTICSYIVVLAQFK
;
A
#
# COMPACT_ATOMS: atom_id res chain seq x y z
N MET A 1 -29.01 -10.95 5.44
CA MET A 1 -29.12 -9.58 4.91
C MET A 1 -28.60 -8.52 5.90
N TYR A 2 -28.89 -8.60 7.21
CA TYR A 2 -28.34 -7.67 8.20
C TYR A 2 -26.82 -7.84 8.44
N GLN A 3 -26.32 -9.08 8.46
CA GLN A 3 -24.90 -9.37 8.73
C GLN A 3 -23.96 -8.86 7.62
N THR A 4 -24.40 -8.98 6.35
CA THR A 4 -23.72 -8.39 5.18
C THR A 4 -23.72 -6.86 5.19
N MET A 5 -24.58 -6.22 5.98
CA MET A 5 -24.64 -4.75 6.07
C MET A 5 -23.61 -4.21 7.08
N GLU A 6 -23.34 -4.94 8.17
CA GLU A 6 -22.30 -4.58 9.16
C GLU A 6 -20.88 -4.72 8.61
N GLU A 7 -20.64 -5.74 7.78
CA GLU A 7 -19.32 -6.04 7.19
C GLU A 7 -18.85 -4.94 6.23
N ASN A 8 -19.73 -4.46 5.37
CA ASN A 8 -19.43 -3.38 4.43
C ASN A 8 -18.96 -2.08 5.13
N ILE A 9 -19.37 -1.83 6.38
CA ILE A 9 -19.07 -0.60 7.13
C ILE A 9 -17.56 -0.43 7.43
N ILE A 10 -16.75 -1.49 7.41
CA ILE A 10 -15.34 -1.42 7.87
C ILE A 10 -14.44 -0.62 6.92
N VAL A 11 -14.48 -0.87 5.60
CA VAL A 11 -13.67 -0.09 4.63
C VAL A 11 -14.08 1.36 4.65
N TYR A 12 -15.40 1.59 4.60
CA TYR A 12 -15.94 2.93 4.64
C TYR A 12 -15.45 3.63 5.90
N ASN A 13 -15.48 2.99 7.06
CA ASN A 13 -14.93 3.55 8.29
C ASN A 13 -13.43 3.82 8.23
N LYS A 14 -12.64 2.95 7.59
CA LYS A 14 -11.20 3.17 7.36
C LYS A 14 -10.94 4.40 6.48
N PHE A 15 -11.80 4.68 5.50
CA PHE A 15 -11.67 5.81 4.58
C PHE A 15 -12.50 7.02 4.97
N LYS A 16 -13.43 6.93 5.93
CA LYS A 16 -14.45 7.95 6.23
C LYS A 16 -13.83 9.32 6.47
N ILE A 17 -12.84 9.35 7.37
CA ILE A 17 -12.13 10.59 7.72
C ILE A 17 -11.40 11.13 6.49
N THR A 18 -10.61 10.29 5.82
CA THR A 18 -9.85 10.67 4.63
C THR A 18 -10.76 11.17 3.51
N TYR A 19 -11.92 10.55 3.34
CA TYR A 19 -12.94 10.90 2.37
C TYR A 19 -13.53 12.28 2.66
N TYR A 20 -13.94 12.56 3.90
CA TYR A 20 -14.46 13.88 4.26
C TYR A 20 -13.41 14.97 4.13
N LEU A 21 -12.16 14.70 4.53
CA LEU A 21 -11.05 15.63 4.30
C LEU A 21 -10.81 15.87 2.82
N SER A 22 -10.86 14.81 2.01
CA SER A 22 -10.73 14.90 0.55
C SER A 22 -11.88 15.66 -0.08
N LYS A 23 -13.09 15.57 0.49
CA LYS A 23 -14.24 16.34 0.05
C LYS A 23 -14.07 17.82 0.38
N ILE A 24 -13.61 18.15 1.59
CA ILE A 24 -13.30 19.53 2.01
C ILE A 24 -12.20 20.13 1.12
N ALA A 25 -11.18 19.34 0.79
CA ALA A 25 -10.07 19.73 -0.08
C ALA A 25 -10.43 19.70 -1.58
N CYS A 26 -11.66 19.33 -1.95
CA CYS A 26 -12.10 19.12 -3.34
C CYS A 26 -11.18 18.23 -4.16
N MET A 27 -10.76 17.15 -3.51
CA MET A 27 -10.03 16.04 -4.09
C MET A 27 -10.98 14.87 -4.37
N ALA A 28 -12.01 14.66 -3.55
CA ALA A 28 -12.94 13.56 -3.74
C ALA A 28 -14.33 14.06 -4.19
N PRO A 29 -14.54 14.34 -5.50
CA PRO A 29 -15.87 14.60 -6.05
C PRO A 29 -16.68 13.29 -6.18
N ILE A 30 -16.50 12.37 -5.25
CA ILE A 30 -17.21 11.09 -5.21
C ILE A 30 -18.19 11.20 -4.04
N SER A 31 -19.44 10.77 -4.21
CA SER A 31 -20.37 10.61 -3.08
C SER A 31 -20.60 9.13 -2.79
N PHE A 32 -20.33 8.75 -1.54
CA PHE A 32 -20.72 7.44 -1.02
C PHE A 32 -22.18 7.48 -0.59
N LYS A 33 -23.00 6.57 -1.12
CA LYS A 33 -24.28 6.23 -0.50
C LYS A 33 -24.00 5.24 0.64
N PRO A 34 -24.17 5.61 1.91
CA PRO A 34 -23.78 4.75 3.04
C PRO A 34 -24.49 3.39 3.05
N GLN A 35 -25.71 3.34 2.49
CA GLN A 35 -26.58 2.17 2.50
C GLN A 35 -26.20 1.13 1.45
N THR A 36 -25.83 1.56 0.24
CA THR A 36 -25.55 0.64 -0.88
C THR A 36 -24.07 0.46 -1.16
N MET A 37 -23.20 1.25 -0.51
CA MET A 37 -21.77 1.37 -0.84
C MET A 37 -21.52 1.77 -2.31
N GLU A 38 -22.56 2.10 -3.07
CA GLU A 38 -22.43 2.52 -4.45
C GLU A 38 -21.80 3.91 -4.49
N ILE A 39 -20.70 3.97 -5.23
CA ILE A 39 -20.07 5.21 -5.64
C ILE A 39 -20.99 5.84 -6.68
N THR A 40 -21.82 6.80 -6.26
CA THR A 40 -22.65 7.56 -7.19
C THR A 40 -21.95 8.85 -7.57
N MET A 41 -21.73 9.03 -8.88
CA MET A 41 -21.38 10.33 -9.45
C MET A 41 -22.67 11.09 -9.73
N SER A 42 -23.26 11.65 -8.67
CA SER A 42 -24.43 12.52 -8.82
C SER A 42 -23.99 13.91 -9.27
N SER A 43 -24.47 14.34 -10.45
CA SER A 43 -24.18 15.65 -11.03
C SER A 43 -24.48 16.83 -10.10
N ARG A 44 -25.42 16.68 -9.15
CA ARG A 44 -25.77 17.75 -8.21
C ARG A 44 -24.70 17.99 -7.13
N ASN A 45 -24.07 16.92 -6.63
CA ASN A 45 -22.95 17.05 -5.70
C ASN A 45 -21.69 17.59 -6.40
N ASP A 46 -21.63 17.43 -7.72
CA ASP A 46 -20.52 17.91 -8.53
C ASP A 46 -20.52 19.43 -8.66
N ILE A 47 -21.69 20.09 -8.63
CA ILE A 47 -21.77 21.55 -8.74
C ILE A 47 -21.00 22.24 -7.61
N LEU A 48 -21.18 21.80 -6.36
CA LEU A 48 -20.46 22.39 -5.23
C LEU A 48 -18.94 22.17 -5.36
N GLY A 49 -18.53 20.97 -5.77
CA GLY A 49 -17.13 20.66 -6.03
C GLY A 49 -16.53 21.52 -7.14
N ILE A 50 -17.25 21.70 -8.25
CA ILE A 50 -16.84 22.54 -9.37
C ILE A 50 -16.71 24.01 -8.94
N VAL A 51 -17.69 24.54 -8.21
CA VAL A 51 -17.64 25.92 -7.68
C VAL A 51 -16.43 26.11 -6.76
N TRP A 52 -16.14 25.14 -5.90
CA TRP A 52 -14.99 25.22 -5.00
C TRP A 52 -13.65 25.05 -5.72
N ILE A 53 -13.56 24.17 -6.73
CA ILE A 53 -12.38 24.06 -7.60
C ILE A 53 -12.12 25.39 -8.30
N PHE A 54 -13.17 25.99 -8.87
CA PHE A 54 -13.07 27.31 -9.51
C PHE A 54 -12.56 28.36 -8.51
N PHE A 55 -13.10 28.38 -7.29
CA PHE A 55 -12.63 29.25 -6.21
C PHE A 55 -11.15 29.04 -5.88
N ILE A 56 -10.70 27.79 -5.70
CA ILE A 56 -9.28 27.49 -5.42
C ILE A 56 -8.38 27.90 -6.59
N VAL A 57 -8.81 27.66 -7.84
CA VAL A 57 -8.07 28.06 -9.04
C VAL A 57 -7.94 29.57 -9.10
N CYS A 58 -9.02 30.33 -8.88
CA CYS A 58 -8.99 31.79 -8.80
C CYS A 58 -8.04 32.29 -7.70
N LEU A 59 -8.10 31.70 -6.50
CA LEU A 59 -7.19 32.02 -5.41
C LEU A 59 -5.72 31.72 -5.77
N SER A 60 -5.47 30.61 -6.48
CA SER A 60 -4.13 30.22 -6.91
C SER A 60 -3.56 31.19 -7.94
N ILE A 61 -4.36 31.57 -8.94
CA ILE A 61 -3.97 32.55 -9.97
C ILE A 61 -3.74 33.91 -9.31
N TYR A 62 -4.64 34.35 -8.43
CA TYR A 62 -4.47 35.59 -7.70
C TYR A 62 -3.19 35.59 -6.86
N GLY A 63 -2.92 34.52 -6.11
CA GLY A 63 -1.69 34.39 -5.33
C GLY A 63 -0.42 34.40 -6.18
N LEU A 64 -0.44 33.71 -7.34
CA LEU A 64 0.66 33.71 -8.30
C LEU A 64 0.90 35.13 -8.86
N VAL A 65 -0.15 35.79 -9.32
CA VAL A 65 -0.09 37.16 -9.86
C VAL A 65 0.41 38.15 -8.80
N PHE A 66 -0.15 38.07 -7.59
CA PHE A 66 0.24 38.92 -6.46
C PHE A 66 1.71 38.74 -6.07
N THR A 67 2.21 37.50 -6.07
CA THR A 67 3.63 37.23 -5.74
C THR A 67 4.59 37.71 -6.82
N SER A 68 4.19 37.65 -8.09
CA SER A 68 4.96 38.18 -9.21
C SER A 68 5.04 39.71 -9.18
N PHE A 69 3.90 40.41 -9.05
CA PHE A 69 3.86 41.88 -9.12
C PHE A 69 4.48 42.58 -7.91
N ARG A 70 4.27 42.07 -6.69
CA ARG A 70 4.76 42.76 -5.48
C ARG A 70 6.29 42.81 -5.39
N ARG A 71 7.01 42.07 -6.24
CA ARG A 71 8.44 41.81 -6.02
C ARG A 71 9.39 42.27 -7.13
N GLU A 72 8.87 42.92 -8.16
CA GLU A 72 9.72 43.57 -9.17
C GLU A 72 10.58 44.71 -8.58
N ASN A 73 10.24 45.18 -7.36
CA ASN A 73 10.85 46.36 -6.73
C ASN A 73 11.92 46.10 -5.67
N SER A 74 12.36 44.86 -5.40
CA SER A 74 13.44 44.62 -4.43
C SER A 74 14.70 44.07 -5.09
N ASN A 75 15.82 44.77 -4.97
CA ASN A 75 17.14 44.29 -5.38
C ASN A 75 17.54 43.06 -4.54
N LEU A 76 17.28 41.86 -5.06
CA LEU A 76 17.59 40.59 -4.41
C LEU A 76 19.05 40.23 -4.68
N SER A 77 19.96 40.54 -3.76
CA SER A 77 21.38 40.14 -3.85
C SER A 77 21.66 38.73 -3.31
N ASP A 78 20.78 38.18 -2.47
CA ASP A 78 20.95 36.88 -1.84
C ASP A 78 20.38 35.74 -2.73
N PRO A 79 21.20 34.77 -3.17
CA PRO A 79 20.74 33.64 -3.97
C PRO A 79 19.63 32.82 -3.29
N GLY A 80 19.62 32.71 -1.96
CA GLY A 80 18.54 32.03 -1.23
C GLY A 80 17.19 32.70 -1.39
N GLN A 81 17.17 34.03 -1.46
CA GLN A 81 15.96 34.79 -1.74
C GLN A 81 15.53 34.60 -3.19
N VAL A 82 16.45 34.57 -4.14
CA VAL A 82 16.12 34.27 -5.55
C VAL A 82 15.44 32.90 -5.66
N VAL A 83 16.03 31.85 -5.06
CA VAL A 83 15.44 30.50 -5.05
C VAL A 83 14.07 30.48 -4.37
N THR A 84 13.93 31.10 -3.19
CA THR A 84 12.63 31.16 -2.48
C THR A 84 11.55 31.83 -3.33
N PHE A 85 11.86 33.01 -3.89
CA PHE A 85 10.84 33.89 -4.42
C PHE A 85 10.59 33.74 -5.92
N LYS A 86 11.61 33.37 -6.70
CA LYS A 86 11.46 33.14 -8.13
C LYS A 86 11.12 31.69 -8.45
N LEU A 87 11.51 30.72 -7.60
CA LEU A 87 11.31 29.30 -7.86
C LEU A 87 10.31 28.65 -6.89
N SER A 88 10.57 28.64 -5.57
CA SER A 88 9.75 27.89 -4.60
C SER A 88 8.31 28.42 -4.51
N ILE A 89 8.11 29.74 -4.40
CA ILE A 89 6.76 30.29 -4.27
C ILE A 89 5.91 30.09 -5.54
N PRO A 90 6.35 30.49 -6.74
CA PRO A 90 5.58 30.25 -7.97
C PRO A 90 5.32 28.77 -8.23
N SER A 91 6.31 27.91 -7.98
CA SER A 91 6.13 26.45 -8.14
C SER A 91 5.06 25.91 -7.20
N ASN A 92 4.94 26.42 -5.97
CA ASN A 92 3.83 26.03 -5.07
C ASN A 92 2.45 26.27 -5.72
N PHE A 93 2.23 27.43 -6.33
CA PHE A 93 0.97 27.75 -7.01
C PHE A 93 0.74 26.88 -8.24
N ILE A 94 1.76 26.79 -9.11
CA ILE A 94 1.67 26.04 -10.37
C ILE A 94 1.44 24.55 -10.09
N LEU A 95 2.18 23.97 -9.15
CA LEU A 95 2.04 22.55 -8.80
C LEU A 95 0.68 22.27 -8.17
N THR A 96 0.15 23.18 -7.35
CA THR A 96 -1.21 23.04 -6.80
C THR A 96 -2.25 23.08 -7.91
N LEU A 97 -2.15 24.02 -8.85
CA LEU A 97 -3.05 24.14 -10.00
C LEU A 97 -3.03 22.87 -10.86
N ILE A 98 -1.84 22.39 -11.22
CA ILE A 98 -1.66 21.15 -11.98
C ILE A 98 -2.25 19.97 -11.20
N SER A 99 -1.99 19.90 -9.89
CA SER A 99 -2.47 18.85 -9.02
C SER A 99 -4.01 18.81 -8.97
N ILE A 100 -4.65 19.96 -8.76
CA ILE A 100 -6.11 20.09 -8.77
C ILE A 100 -6.69 19.72 -10.14
N PHE A 101 -6.08 20.21 -11.22
CA PHE A 101 -6.52 19.94 -12.58
C PHE A 101 -6.45 18.44 -12.91
N VAL A 102 -5.28 17.83 -12.68
CA VAL A 102 -5.04 16.40 -12.95
C VAL A 102 -5.99 15.52 -12.12
N HIS A 103 -6.20 15.88 -10.85
CA HIS A 103 -7.03 15.09 -9.95
C HIS A 103 -8.52 15.20 -10.28
N ASN A 104 -9.03 16.41 -10.53
CA ASN A 104 -10.46 16.65 -10.70
C ASN A 104 -10.96 16.40 -12.13
N ILE A 105 -10.18 16.77 -13.14
CA ILE A 105 -10.63 16.73 -14.54
C ILE A 105 -10.24 15.42 -15.19
N TYR A 106 -8.95 15.07 -15.14
CA TYR A 106 -8.45 13.95 -15.93
C TYR A 106 -8.71 12.59 -15.28
N LYS A 107 -8.69 12.50 -13.94
CA LYS A 107 -8.55 11.21 -13.25
C LYS A 107 -9.66 10.81 -12.30
N ARG A 108 -10.69 11.63 -12.19
CA ARG A 108 -11.86 11.38 -11.36
C ARG A 108 -12.46 9.98 -11.54
N LYS A 109 -12.67 9.56 -12.80
CA LYS A 109 -13.21 8.23 -13.12
C LYS A 109 -12.26 7.11 -12.70
N SER A 110 -10.96 7.27 -12.94
CA SER A 110 -9.95 6.27 -12.57
C SER A 110 -9.86 6.10 -11.06
N THR A 111 -9.85 7.18 -10.29
CA THR A 111 -9.81 7.09 -8.82
C THR A 111 -11.06 6.41 -8.26
N ALA A 112 -12.24 6.69 -8.83
CA ALA A 112 -13.48 6.00 -8.43
C ALA A 112 -13.41 4.48 -8.72
N GLN A 113 -12.92 4.09 -9.90
CA GLN A 113 -12.76 2.68 -10.26
C GLN A 113 -11.75 1.95 -9.37
N VAL A 114 -10.63 2.61 -9.03
CA VAL A 114 -9.64 2.07 -8.09
C VAL A 114 -10.30 1.81 -6.74
N LEU A 115 -11.02 2.81 -6.21
CA LEU A 115 -11.67 2.71 -4.91
C LEU A 115 -12.76 1.63 -4.90
N GLU A 116 -13.58 1.56 -5.95
CA GLU A 116 -14.58 0.50 -6.12
C GLU A 116 -13.94 -0.89 -6.15
N THR A 117 -12.82 -1.05 -6.86
CA THR A 117 -12.09 -2.32 -6.94
C THR A 117 -11.58 -2.74 -5.57
N PHE A 118 -11.02 -1.80 -4.80
CA PHE A 118 -10.58 -2.07 -3.43
C PHE A 118 -11.72 -2.36 -2.46
N MET A 119 -12.87 -1.71 -2.61
CA MET A 119 -14.06 -2.02 -1.80
C MET A 119 -14.54 -3.44 -2.06
N LYS A 120 -14.63 -3.85 -3.34
CA LYS A 120 -14.97 -5.24 -3.71
C LYS A 120 -13.95 -6.24 -3.14
N LEU A 121 -12.66 -5.92 -3.25
CA LEU A 121 -11.60 -6.75 -2.68
C LEU A 121 -11.73 -6.93 -1.16
N ASP A 122 -11.99 -5.85 -0.41
CA ASP A 122 -12.12 -5.96 1.04
C ASP A 122 -13.33 -6.79 1.45
N THR A 123 -14.47 -6.67 0.74
CA THR A 123 -15.65 -7.52 1.00
C THR A 123 -15.35 -9.01 0.83
N GLU A 124 -14.46 -9.37 -0.10
CA GLU A 124 -13.99 -10.75 -0.28
C GLU A 124 -13.00 -11.18 0.84
N THR A 125 -12.44 -10.24 1.62
CA THR A 125 -11.36 -10.49 2.59
C THR A 125 -11.81 -10.63 4.03
N GLN A 126 -12.95 -10.04 4.38
CA GLN A 126 -13.32 -9.80 5.78
C GLN A 126 -13.47 -11.07 6.63
N ASN A 127 -13.66 -12.23 6.00
CA ASN A 127 -13.65 -13.52 6.69
C ASN A 127 -12.30 -13.86 7.37
N VAL A 128 -11.19 -13.24 6.95
CA VAL A 128 -9.84 -13.73 7.29
C VAL A 128 -9.09 -12.85 8.30
N GLN A 129 -9.51 -11.59 8.51
CA GLN A 129 -8.63 -10.57 9.07
C GLN A 129 -9.20 -9.77 10.25
N LYS A 130 -9.14 -10.32 11.47
CA LYS A 130 -9.18 -9.55 12.75
C LYS A 130 -7.86 -8.79 13.01
N MET A 131 -7.24 -8.18 12.01
CA MET A 131 -5.97 -7.46 12.21
C MET A 131 -6.17 -6.08 12.86
N LYS A 132 -5.24 -5.81 13.77
CA LYS A 132 -5.28 -4.88 14.92
C LYS A 132 -5.31 -3.39 14.59
N ASN A 133 -5.93 -2.64 15.51
CA ASN A 133 -5.95 -1.19 15.76
C ASN A 133 -4.64 -0.37 15.59
N LYS A 134 -3.47 -0.98 15.31
CA LYS A 134 -2.18 -0.27 15.30
C LYS A 134 -2.08 0.79 14.19
N LEU A 135 -2.57 0.51 12.98
CA LEU A 135 -2.54 1.46 11.86
C LEU A 135 -3.41 2.70 12.13
N HIS A 136 -4.51 2.53 12.88
CA HIS A 136 -5.40 3.62 13.25
C HIS A 136 -4.70 4.64 14.17
N ASN A 137 -3.79 4.20 15.03
CA ASN A 137 -3.02 5.09 15.90
C ASN A 137 -1.99 5.91 15.12
N TYR A 138 -1.29 5.31 14.14
CA TYR A 138 -0.37 6.06 13.26
C TYR A 138 -1.12 7.10 12.42
N ALA A 139 -2.31 6.77 11.91
CA ALA A 139 -3.14 7.72 11.18
C ALA A 139 -3.58 8.92 12.06
N LYS A 140 -3.88 8.69 13.35
CA LYS A 140 -4.20 9.78 14.29
C LYS A 140 -3.00 10.68 14.57
N ILE A 141 -1.81 10.11 14.77
CA ILE A 141 -0.58 10.88 14.98
C ILE A 141 -0.27 11.72 13.75
N LEU A 142 -0.37 11.12 12.56
CA LEU A 142 -0.17 11.84 11.30
C LEU A 142 -1.22 12.95 11.12
N TYR A 143 -2.49 12.70 11.44
CA TYR A 143 -3.53 13.72 11.42
C TYR A 143 -3.25 14.88 12.39
N ALA A 144 -2.82 14.56 13.61
CA ALA A 144 -2.39 15.56 14.58
C ALA A 144 -1.22 16.38 14.02
N MET A 145 -0.23 15.73 13.39
CA MET A 145 0.86 16.44 12.70
C MET A 145 0.36 17.33 11.56
N ILE A 146 -0.63 16.90 10.77
CA ILE A 146 -1.25 17.71 9.71
C ILE A 146 -1.87 18.97 10.30
N CYS A 147 -2.72 18.81 11.32
CA CYS A 147 -3.37 19.92 11.99
C CYS A 147 -2.36 20.86 12.63
N ILE A 148 -1.35 20.32 13.32
CA ILE A 148 -0.26 21.08 13.91
C ILE A 148 0.51 21.85 12.84
N SER A 149 0.89 21.23 11.72
CA SER A 149 1.59 21.90 10.61
C SER A 149 0.79 23.05 10.01
N ILE A 150 -0.54 22.93 9.92
CA ILE A 150 -1.43 24.01 9.43
C ILE A 150 -1.47 25.17 10.43
N LEU A 151 -1.59 24.86 11.72
CA LEU A 151 -1.67 25.85 12.80
C LEU A 151 -0.34 26.57 13.00
N ILE A 152 0.77 25.84 12.89
CA ILE A 152 2.14 26.32 13.11
C ILE A 152 2.72 27.04 11.88
N TYR A 153 2.09 26.98 10.69
CA TYR A 153 2.56 27.72 9.51
C TYR A 153 2.35 29.24 9.63
N ALA A 154 3.07 29.88 10.55
CA ALA A 154 3.12 31.32 10.73
C ALA A 154 4.16 31.89 9.77
N SER A 155 3.76 32.05 8.53
CA SER A 155 4.43 32.85 7.52
C SER A 155 4.65 34.33 7.89
N TRP A 156 3.94 34.84 8.90
CA TRP A 156 4.25 36.11 9.58
C TRP A 156 5.68 36.14 10.14
N TYR A 157 6.27 34.97 10.44
CA TYR A 157 7.68 34.88 10.85
C TYR A 157 8.68 35.13 9.71
N TRP A 158 8.23 34.98 8.46
CA TRP A 158 9.07 35.07 7.26
C TRP A 158 9.05 36.47 6.64
N ARG A 159 8.01 37.27 6.92
CA ARG A 159 7.86 38.65 6.43
C ARG A 159 7.14 39.52 7.46
N LYS A 160 7.70 40.70 7.76
CA LYS A 160 7.02 41.75 8.55
C LYS A 160 5.69 42.21 7.92
N GLU A 161 5.45 41.92 6.63
CA GLU A 161 4.30 42.44 5.86
C GLU A 161 3.62 41.39 4.96
N SER A 162 3.62 40.11 5.32
CA SER A 162 2.83 39.18 4.53
C SER A 162 1.33 39.48 4.72
N ASN A 163 0.62 39.54 3.59
CA ASN A 163 -0.82 39.75 3.60
C ASN A 163 -1.50 38.47 4.14
N PHE A 164 -2.39 38.62 5.11
CA PHE A 164 -3.19 37.52 5.69
C PHE A 164 -3.88 36.64 4.63
N TYR A 165 -4.26 37.18 3.48
CA TYR A 165 -4.84 36.39 2.40
C TYR A 165 -3.85 35.40 1.78
N TYR A 166 -2.63 35.85 1.49
CA TYR A 166 -1.57 35.01 0.92
C TYR A 166 -1.19 33.88 1.88
N GLU A 167 -0.94 34.27 3.12
CA GLU A 167 -1.34 33.60 4.36
C GLU A 167 -2.09 32.27 4.27
N PHE A 168 -3.39 32.49 4.23
CA PHE A 168 -4.43 31.51 4.22
C PHE A 168 -4.36 30.61 2.98
N VAL A 169 -4.10 31.19 1.80
CA VAL A 169 -4.04 30.44 0.54
C VAL A 169 -2.93 29.39 0.56
N ILE A 170 -1.72 29.73 1.00
CA ILE A 170 -0.63 28.76 1.08
C ILE A 170 -0.92 27.66 2.09
N ARG A 171 -1.55 27.97 3.23
CA ARG A 171 -1.95 26.96 4.22
C ARG A 171 -2.92 25.94 3.62
N ILE A 172 -3.91 26.41 2.86
CA ILE A 172 -4.84 25.53 2.16
C ILE A 172 -4.08 24.61 1.19
N PHE A 173 -3.12 25.14 0.43
CA PHE A 173 -2.39 24.32 -0.56
C PHE A 173 -1.50 23.29 0.10
N LYS A 174 -0.81 23.66 1.18
CA LYS A 174 -0.06 22.71 1.99
C LYS A 174 -0.96 21.63 2.56
N PHE A 175 -2.15 21.98 3.07
CA PHE A 175 -3.12 21.00 3.53
C PHE A 175 -3.53 20.03 2.43
N ILE A 176 -3.87 20.53 1.23
CA ILE A 176 -4.19 19.70 0.06
C ILE A 176 -3.03 18.74 -0.26
N HIS A 177 -1.80 19.24 -0.32
CA HIS A 177 -0.63 18.42 -0.63
C HIS A 177 -0.37 17.33 0.41
N ILE A 178 -0.47 17.65 1.70
CA ILE A 178 -0.27 16.64 2.73
C ILE A 178 -1.38 15.59 2.67
N LEU A 179 -2.62 16.01 2.41
CA LEU A 179 -3.73 15.11 2.22
C LEU A 179 -3.53 14.16 1.03
N GLN A 180 -2.92 14.64 -0.06
CA GLN A 180 -2.56 13.79 -1.21
C GLN A 180 -1.52 12.73 -0.87
N ILE A 181 -0.45 13.11 -0.17
CA ILE A 181 0.58 12.17 0.29
C ILE A 181 -0.04 11.14 1.23
N TYR A 182 -0.92 11.59 2.12
CA TYR A 182 -1.63 10.71 3.04
C TYR A 182 -2.56 9.73 2.32
N LEU A 183 -3.38 10.21 1.38
CA LEU A 183 -4.22 9.38 0.52
C LEU A 183 -3.38 8.31 -0.17
N TYR A 184 -2.23 8.69 -0.72
CA TYR A 184 -1.36 7.75 -1.40
C TYR A 184 -0.81 6.68 -0.46
N GLY A 185 -0.25 7.08 0.68
CA GLY A 185 0.24 6.13 1.69
C GLY A 185 -0.86 5.20 2.19
N LYS A 186 -2.11 5.71 2.32
CA LYS A 186 -3.26 4.90 2.72
C LYS A 186 -3.64 3.86 1.66
N MET A 187 -3.55 4.19 0.38
CA MET A 187 -3.77 3.24 -0.72
C MET A 187 -2.69 2.16 -0.76
N ALA A 188 -1.41 2.54 -0.58
CA ALA A 188 -0.32 1.56 -0.50
C ALA A 188 -0.50 0.60 0.70
N SER A 189 -0.93 1.11 1.85
CA SER A 189 -1.26 0.29 3.01
C SER A 189 -2.45 -0.65 2.77
N LEU A 190 -3.44 -0.27 1.96
CA LEU A 190 -4.57 -1.14 1.61
C LEU A 190 -4.14 -2.30 0.70
N VAL A 191 -3.20 -2.03 -0.22
CA VAL A 191 -2.57 -3.06 -1.05
C VAL A 191 -1.83 -4.04 -0.15
N GLU A 192 -1.03 -3.55 0.79
CA GLU A 192 -0.33 -4.37 1.78
C GLU A 192 -1.27 -5.29 2.57
N GLU A 193 -2.40 -4.75 3.06
CA GLU A 193 -3.42 -5.52 3.78
C GLU A 193 -4.00 -6.64 2.90
N ASN A 194 -4.31 -6.34 1.63
CA ASN A 194 -4.84 -7.31 0.69
C ASN A 194 -3.83 -8.41 0.35
N ILE A 195 -2.57 -8.05 0.11
CA ILE A 195 -1.51 -9.03 -0.15
C ILE A 195 -1.28 -9.91 1.07
N SER A 196 -1.28 -9.34 2.27
CA SER A 196 -1.17 -10.11 3.52
C SER A 196 -2.34 -11.09 3.69
N GLY A 197 -3.55 -10.70 3.28
CA GLY A 197 -4.72 -11.59 3.24
C GLY A 197 -4.51 -12.77 2.28
N ILE A 198 -3.99 -12.51 1.07
CA ILE A 198 -3.66 -13.56 0.09
C ILE A 198 -2.59 -14.51 0.66
N THR A 199 -1.53 -13.98 1.26
CA THR A 199 -0.48 -14.79 1.90
C THR A 199 -1.05 -15.70 2.97
N LYS A 200 -1.90 -15.18 3.87
CA LYS A 200 -2.53 -15.96 4.93
C LYS A 200 -3.43 -17.08 4.39
N CYS A 201 -4.26 -16.78 3.39
CA CYS A 201 -5.11 -17.81 2.76
C CYS A 201 -4.26 -18.90 2.08
N LEU A 202 -3.15 -18.52 1.45
CA LEU A 202 -2.24 -19.48 0.82
C LEU A 202 -1.55 -20.38 1.87
N ASP A 203 -1.24 -19.84 3.04
CA ASP A 203 -0.70 -20.63 4.18
C ASP A 203 -1.73 -21.59 4.75
N GLU A 204 -2.97 -21.13 4.97
CA GLU A 204 -4.06 -21.97 5.43
C GLU A 204 -4.37 -23.12 4.44
N ALA A 205 -4.38 -22.83 3.13
CA ALA A 205 -4.55 -23.84 2.09
C ALA A 205 -3.46 -24.92 2.13
N ASN A 206 -2.22 -24.52 2.44
CA ASN A 206 -1.07 -25.42 2.53
C ASN A 206 -1.09 -26.27 3.81
N ASP A 207 -1.47 -25.68 4.95
CA ASP A 207 -1.60 -26.43 6.20
C ASP A 207 -2.68 -27.52 6.10
N ASN A 208 -3.73 -27.25 5.32
CA ASN A 208 -4.73 -28.27 5.00
C ASN A 208 -4.16 -29.38 4.11
N LEU A 209 -3.35 -29.03 3.11
CA LEU A 209 -2.69 -30.01 2.23
C LEU A 209 -1.82 -30.98 3.03
N HIS A 210 -0.97 -30.45 3.90
CA HIS A 210 -0.07 -31.25 4.72
C HIS A 210 -0.82 -32.18 5.68
N LYS A 211 -1.94 -31.73 6.26
CA LYS A 211 -2.74 -32.57 7.16
C LYS A 211 -3.36 -33.77 6.45
N GLU A 212 -3.76 -33.59 5.20
CA GLU A 212 -4.38 -34.65 4.41
C GLU A 212 -3.35 -35.67 3.93
N ASP A 213 -2.18 -35.22 3.47
CA ASP A 213 -1.07 -36.11 3.08
C ASP A 213 -0.64 -36.99 4.27
N CYS A 214 -0.48 -36.40 5.47
CA CYS A 214 -0.19 -37.18 6.68
C CYS A 214 -1.32 -38.15 7.05
N ALA A 215 -2.58 -37.80 6.80
CA ALA A 215 -3.71 -38.68 7.09
C ALA A 215 -3.75 -39.89 6.16
N LEU A 216 -3.39 -39.71 4.88
CA LEU A 216 -3.28 -40.77 3.89
C LEU A 216 -2.11 -41.70 4.20
N GLU A 217 -0.94 -41.16 4.54
CA GLU A 217 0.24 -41.94 4.91
C GLU A 217 -0.03 -42.81 6.16
N ILE A 218 -0.72 -42.27 7.17
CA ILE A 218 -1.15 -43.04 8.35
C ILE A 218 -2.14 -44.15 7.97
N GLU A 219 -3.06 -43.90 7.03
CA GLU A 219 -4.03 -44.90 6.58
C GLU A 219 -3.34 -46.05 5.83
N ASP A 220 -2.36 -45.75 4.99
CA ASP A 220 -1.60 -46.75 4.23
C ASP A 220 -0.70 -47.58 5.15
N ILE A 221 0.01 -46.94 6.09
CA ILE A 221 0.76 -47.62 7.15
C ILE A 221 -0.21 -48.51 7.97
N SER A 222 -1.38 -48.01 8.36
CA SER A 222 -2.35 -48.81 9.11
C SER A 222 -2.84 -50.05 8.34
N LYS A 223 -2.97 -49.95 7.00
CA LYS A 223 -3.38 -51.09 6.15
C LYS A 223 -2.26 -52.12 6.01
N GLU A 224 -1.02 -51.66 5.88
CA GLU A 224 0.16 -52.53 5.74
C GLU A 224 0.46 -53.31 7.02
N TYR A 225 0.41 -52.63 8.19
CA TYR A 225 0.83 -53.23 9.45
C TYR A 225 -0.29 -53.95 10.23
N CYS A 226 -1.57 -53.69 9.94
CA CYS A 226 -2.72 -54.29 10.65
C CYS A 226 -3.81 -54.87 9.73
N PRO A 227 -3.50 -55.85 8.85
CA PRO A 227 -4.47 -56.38 7.88
C PRO A 227 -5.63 -57.18 8.51
N LYS A 228 -5.60 -57.51 9.81
CA LYS A 228 -6.56 -58.43 10.45
C LYS A 228 -7.67 -57.79 11.31
N TYR A 229 -7.68 -56.48 11.50
CA TYR A 229 -8.75 -55.81 12.28
C TYR A 229 -9.60 -54.90 11.39
N SER A 230 -10.61 -55.50 10.74
CA SER A 230 -11.56 -54.80 9.86
C SER A 230 -12.68 -54.04 10.58
N SER A 231 -12.57 -53.77 11.89
CA SER A 231 -13.52 -52.92 12.62
C SER A 231 -13.03 -51.46 12.69
N THR A 232 -12.94 -50.82 11.52
CA THR A 232 -12.46 -49.45 11.26
C THR A 232 -13.19 -48.33 12.02
N ARG A 233 -14.24 -48.66 12.79
CA ARG A 233 -15.07 -47.68 13.51
C ARG A 233 -14.53 -47.29 14.89
N ILE A 234 -13.73 -48.14 15.54
CA ILE A 234 -13.27 -47.90 16.92
C ILE A 234 -11.99 -47.04 16.95
N ILE A 235 -11.05 -47.29 16.05
CA ILE A 235 -9.74 -46.60 16.03
C ILE A 235 -9.87 -45.11 15.66
N ARG A 236 -10.85 -44.75 14.80
CA ARG A 236 -11.05 -43.36 14.36
C ARG A 236 -11.48 -42.42 15.50
N ASN A 237 -12.15 -42.95 16.53
CA ASN A 237 -12.59 -42.16 17.68
C ASN A 237 -11.49 -41.98 18.73
N GLU A 238 -10.56 -42.93 18.88
CA GLU A 238 -9.42 -42.76 19.79
C GLU A 238 -8.39 -41.78 19.22
N TYR A 239 -8.09 -41.82 17.93
CA TYR A 239 -7.11 -40.90 17.33
C TYR A 239 -7.56 -39.44 17.29
N LYS A 240 -8.85 -39.17 17.14
CA LYS A 240 -9.39 -37.79 17.20
C LYS A 240 -9.20 -37.14 18.57
N ASN A 241 -9.13 -37.93 19.64
CA ASN A 241 -8.86 -37.44 20.99
C ASN A 241 -7.36 -37.20 21.22
N VAL A 242 -6.47 -37.96 20.57
CA VAL A 242 -5.01 -37.81 20.69
C VAL A 242 -4.50 -36.58 19.94
N ILE A 243 -5.05 -36.28 18.75
CA ILE A 243 -4.63 -35.10 17.95
C ILE A 243 -5.05 -33.79 18.63
N ASN A 244 -6.14 -33.80 19.41
CA ASN A 244 -6.58 -32.62 20.16
C ASN A 244 -5.79 -32.39 21.46
N THR A 245 -4.94 -33.33 21.90
CA THR A 245 -4.18 -33.24 23.16
C THR A 245 -2.67 -33.10 22.98
N SER A 246 -2.13 -33.16 21.76
CA SER A 246 -0.69 -33.08 21.53
C SER A 246 -0.23 -31.68 21.07
N THR A 247 -0.06 -30.76 22.02
CA THR A 247 0.85 -29.62 21.85
C THR A 247 2.29 -30.15 21.85
N PHE A 248 2.85 -30.41 20.66
CA PHE A 248 4.23 -30.90 20.52
C PHE A 248 5.26 -29.77 20.58
N SER A 249 6.10 -29.82 21.62
CA SER A 249 7.40 -29.17 21.69
C SER A 249 8.39 -29.92 20.79
N THR A 250 9.01 -29.23 19.84
CA THR A 250 10.03 -29.78 18.93
C THR A 250 11.38 -29.94 19.61
N SER A 251 11.85 -31.18 19.75
CA SER A 251 13.24 -31.55 20.02
C SER A 251 13.60 -32.64 19.00
N GLY A 252 14.65 -32.36 18.21
CA GLY A 252 14.98 -33.11 17.00
C GLY A 252 15.65 -34.47 17.23
N CYS A 253 15.77 -35.21 16.12
CA CYS A 253 16.94 -36.00 15.71
C CYS A 253 16.63 -36.62 14.34
N ILE A 254 17.58 -36.49 13.40
CA ILE A 254 17.55 -37.08 12.06
C ILE A 254 18.39 -38.36 12.07
N PRO A 255 17.92 -39.46 11.47
CA PRO A 255 18.82 -40.46 10.92
C PRO A 255 18.69 -40.56 9.39
N THR A 256 19.84 -40.48 8.74
CA THR A 256 20.10 -40.85 7.35
C THR A 256 19.97 -42.36 7.16
N ILE A 257 19.19 -42.79 6.15
CA ILE A 257 19.24 -44.14 5.59
C ILE A 257 19.33 -44.03 4.07
N SER A 258 20.44 -44.52 3.53
CA SER A 258 20.64 -44.88 2.14
C SER A 258 19.97 -46.22 1.87
N ASN A 259 19.41 -46.43 0.67
CA ASN A 259 19.60 -47.70 -0.06
C ASN A 259 19.16 -47.59 -1.53
N ASP A 260 20.07 -48.06 -2.37
CA ASP A 260 19.91 -48.36 -3.80
C ASP A 260 18.87 -49.46 -4.02
N ILE A 261 18.03 -49.32 -5.06
CA ILE A 261 17.33 -50.47 -5.66
C ILE A 261 17.36 -50.36 -7.19
N ASN A 262 17.99 -51.37 -7.79
CA ASN A 262 18.05 -51.68 -9.21
C ASN A 262 16.66 -52.02 -9.78
N LEU A 263 16.34 -51.46 -10.96
CA LEU A 263 15.19 -51.85 -11.77
C LEU A 263 15.65 -52.73 -12.94
N SER A 264 15.17 -53.97 -13.00
CA SER A 264 15.19 -54.81 -14.20
C SER A 264 13.82 -55.42 -14.47
N ARG A 265 13.22 -55.00 -15.59
CA ARG A 265 12.63 -55.82 -16.69
C ARG A 265 11.67 -56.97 -16.32
N ILE A 266 10.48 -57.00 -16.95
CA ILE A 266 10.02 -58.04 -17.91
C ILE A 266 8.53 -57.86 -18.34
N SER A 267 8.34 -57.88 -19.67
CA SER A 267 7.23 -58.24 -20.58
C SER A 267 5.72 -58.19 -20.24
N HIS A 268 4.98 -57.60 -21.21
CA HIS A 268 3.62 -57.91 -21.72
C HIS A 268 3.33 -59.40 -22.01
N PRO A 269 2.15 -59.80 -22.57
CA PRO A 269 0.77 -59.28 -22.47
C PRO A 269 -0.23 -60.40 -22.08
N ASN A 270 -1.50 -60.09 -21.77
CA ASN A 270 -2.60 -61.00 -22.10
C ASN A 270 -3.96 -60.29 -22.15
N THR A 271 -4.58 -60.42 -23.32
CA THR A 271 -6.01 -60.36 -23.65
C THR A 271 -6.88 -61.10 -22.63
N PHE A 272 -7.93 -60.45 -22.12
CA PHE A 272 -9.09 -61.16 -21.58
C PHE A 272 -10.39 -60.35 -21.75
N LEU A 273 -11.45 -61.13 -21.91
CA LEU A 273 -12.79 -60.82 -22.41
C LEU A 273 -13.53 -59.64 -21.76
N GLU A 274 -14.33 -59.00 -22.62
CA GLU A 274 -15.55 -58.29 -22.29
C GLU A 274 -16.43 -59.12 -21.35
N THR A 275 -16.68 -58.60 -20.16
CA THR A 275 -17.88 -58.91 -19.39
C THR A 275 -18.58 -57.60 -19.09
N SER A 276 -19.73 -57.43 -19.73
CA SER A 276 -20.73 -56.40 -19.46
C SER A 276 -21.22 -56.52 -18.02
N ASN A 277 -20.57 -55.82 -17.11
CA ASN A 277 -20.96 -55.74 -15.71
C ASN A 277 -21.40 -54.30 -15.38
N SER A 278 -22.65 -54.23 -14.92
CA SER A 278 -23.23 -53.21 -14.05
C SER A 278 -22.35 -51.97 -13.82
N SER A 279 -22.71 -50.88 -14.49
CA SER A 279 -22.24 -49.53 -14.19
C SER A 279 -22.71 -49.12 -12.79
N SER A 280 -22.09 -49.68 -11.76
CA SER A 280 -22.11 -49.11 -10.43
C SER A 280 -21.39 -47.77 -10.56
N PHE A 281 -22.15 -46.69 -10.45
CA PHE A 281 -21.63 -45.33 -10.36
C PHE A 281 -20.63 -45.29 -9.20
N LEU A 282 -19.35 -45.48 -9.51
CA LEU A 282 -18.25 -45.27 -8.57
C LEU A 282 -18.37 -43.82 -8.12
N LYS A 283 -18.73 -43.63 -6.85
CA LYS A 283 -18.69 -42.31 -6.23
C LYS A 283 -17.28 -41.75 -6.44
N PRO A 284 -17.14 -40.50 -6.89
CA PRO A 284 -15.84 -39.87 -7.06
C PRO A 284 -15.04 -40.04 -5.77
N SER A 285 -13.77 -40.38 -5.90
CA SER A 285 -12.90 -40.59 -4.76
C SER A 285 -12.85 -39.31 -3.93
N THR A 286 -12.77 -39.44 -2.60
CA THR A 286 -12.68 -38.28 -1.70
C THR A 286 -11.48 -37.38 -2.05
N THR A 287 -10.41 -37.97 -2.57
CA THR A 287 -9.19 -37.32 -3.05
C THR A 287 -9.45 -36.37 -4.22
N ASP A 288 -10.26 -36.78 -5.21
CA ASP A 288 -10.56 -35.93 -6.38
C ASP A 288 -11.35 -34.68 -6.00
N SER A 289 -12.24 -34.80 -5.01
CA SER A 289 -13.00 -33.67 -4.48
C SER A 289 -12.08 -32.67 -3.79
N TYR A 290 -11.11 -33.16 -3.01
CA TYR A 290 -10.18 -32.33 -2.27
C TYR A 290 -9.20 -31.58 -3.18
N ILE A 291 -8.59 -32.27 -4.15
CA ILE A 291 -7.70 -31.66 -5.14
C ILE A 291 -8.43 -30.54 -5.89
N ARG A 292 -9.69 -30.77 -6.29
CA ARG A 292 -10.51 -29.77 -6.97
C ARG A 292 -10.80 -28.54 -6.10
N GLU A 293 -11.03 -28.73 -4.81
CA GLU A 293 -11.22 -27.63 -3.86
C GLU A 293 -9.95 -26.78 -3.74
N GLN A 294 -8.79 -27.40 -3.56
CA GLN A 294 -7.50 -26.72 -3.46
C GLN A 294 -7.12 -25.96 -4.74
N VAL A 295 -7.33 -26.57 -5.90
CA VAL A 295 -7.17 -25.93 -7.22
C VAL A 295 -8.07 -24.69 -7.31
N THR A 296 -9.32 -24.80 -6.86
CA THR A 296 -10.28 -23.69 -6.86
C THR A 296 -9.84 -22.56 -5.94
N GLU A 297 -9.31 -22.87 -4.76
CA GLU A 297 -8.77 -21.87 -3.84
C GLU A 297 -7.55 -21.14 -4.42
N ILE A 298 -6.58 -21.85 -5.00
CA ILE A 298 -5.43 -21.23 -5.66
C ILE A 298 -5.88 -20.32 -6.81
N LEU A 299 -6.86 -20.75 -7.61
CA LEU A 299 -7.44 -19.93 -8.67
C LEU A 299 -8.07 -18.64 -8.13
N LYS A 300 -8.82 -18.72 -7.02
CA LYS A 300 -9.38 -17.53 -6.35
C LYS A 300 -8.27 -16.58 -5.89
N LEU A 301 -7.18 -17.10 -5.32
CA LEU A 301 -6.03 -16.29 -4.89
C LEU A 301 -5.34 -15.59 -6.07
N ARG A 302 -5.16 -16.27 -7.20
CA ARG A 302 -4.62 -15.71 -8.44
C ARG A 302 -5.47 -14.58 -9.00
N LEU A 303 -6.78 -14.80 -9.08
CA LEU A 303 -7.75 -13.78 -9.53
C LEU A 303 -7.74 -12.57 -8.61
N ARG A 304 -7.65 -12.81 -7.30
CA ARG A 304 -7.58 -11.76 -6.30
C ARG A 304 -6.30 -10.94 -6.41
N TYR A 305 -5.15 -11.60 -6.58
CA TYR A 305 -3.88 -10.92 -6.85
C TYR A 305 -3.96 -10.06 -8.13
N LEU A 306 -4.56 -10.60 -9.20
CA LEU A 306 -4.75 -9.86 -10.45
C LEU A 306 -5.58 -8.58 -10.26
N LYS A 307 -6.67 -8.65 -9.48
CA LYS A 307 -7.48 -7.49 -9.13
C LYS A 307 -6.65 -6.44 -8.36
N VAL A 308 -5.83 -6.86 -7.40
CA VAL A 308 -4.94 -5.96 -6.65
C VAL A 308 -3.90 -5.31 -7.58
N TYR A 309 -3.26 -6.10 -8.44
CA TYR A 309 -2.31 -5.62 -9.43
C TYR A 309 -2.94 -4.57 -10.36
N ASN A 310 -4.11 -4.87 -10.93
CA ASN A 310 -4.83 -3.93 -11.79
C ASN A 310 -5.20 -2.64 -11.05
N ALA A 311 -5.62 -2.73 -9.79
CA ALA A 311 -5.92 -1.57 -8.97
C ALA A 311 -4.67 -0.70 -8.73
N VAL A 312 -3.50 -1.31 -8.48
CA VAL A 312 -2.23 -0.58 -8.33
C VAL A 312 -1.79 0.06 -9.65
N THR A 313 -1.92 -0.64 -10.77
CA THR A 313 -1.58 -0.07 -12.09
C THR A 313 -2.46 1.13 -12.42
N MET A 314 -3.77 1.01 -12.21
CA MET A 314 -4.70 2.14 -12.34
C MET A 314 -4.33 3.27 -11.38
N PHE A 315 -4.00 2.94 -10.12
CA PHE A 315 -3.60 3.92 -9.11
C PHE A 315 -2.31 4.66 -9.49
N ASN A 316 -1.28 3.98 -9.98
CA ASN A 316 -0.04 4.61 -10.46
C ASN A 316 -0.30 5.49 -11.67
N SER A 317 -1.11 5.01 -12.63
CA SER A 317 -1.49 5.81 -13.79
C SER A 317 -2.24 7.08 -13.35
N ALA A 318 -3.03 6.99 -12.27
CA ALA A 318 -3.81 8.09 -11.73
C ALA A 318 -2.99 9.06 -10.85
N HIS A 319 -2.10 8.57 -10.01
CA HIS A 319 -1.46 9.43 -9.01
C HIS A 319 0.05 9.62 -9.23
N GLY A 320 0.70 8.80 -10.05
CA GLY A 320 2.15 8.81 -10.23
C GLY A 320 2.72 10.18 -10.62
N PHE A 321 2.10 10.88 -11.58
CA PHE A 321 2.52 12.23 -11.96
C PHE A 321 2.35 13.26 -10.84
N THR A 322 1.19 13.28 -10.20
CA THR A 322 0.92 14.21 -9.09
C THR A 322 1.86 13.96 -7.91
N ILE A 323 2.17 12.70 -7.62
CA ILE A 323 3.09 12.32 -6.55
C ILE A 323 4.52 12.73 -6.88
N MET A 324 4.96 12.60 -8.13
CA MET A 324 6.26 13.13 -8.56
C MET A 324 6.36 14.64 -8.34
N LEU A 325 5.32 15.40 -8.74
CA LEU A 325 5.26 16.84 -8.52
C LEU A 325 5.30 17.21 -7.03
N LEU A 326 4.63 16.44 -6.18
CA LEU A 326 4.66 16.62 -4.72
C LEU A 326 6.04 16.32 -4.12
N ILE A 327 6.71 15.26 -4.59
CA ILE A 327 8.08 14.94 -4.17
C ILE A 327 9.02 16.07 -4.57
N LEU A 328 8.99 16.49 -5.84
CA LEU A 328 9.83 17.60 -6.34
C LEU A 328 9.61 18.88 -5.53
N ARG A 329 8.36 19.25 -5.28
CA ARG A 329 7.98 20.38 -4.43
C ARG A 329 8.63 20.28 -3.05
N ASN A 330 8.45 19.15 -2.38
CA ASN A 330 8.98 18.93 -1.04
C ASN A 330 10.51 18.99 -1.03
N CYS A 331 11.19 18.58 -2.11
CA CYS A 331 12.63 18.73 -2.25
C CYS A 331 13.06 20.20 -2.35
N ILE A 332 12.37 20.99 -3.18
CA ILE A 332 12.61 22.43 -3.31
C ILE A 332 12.39 23.13 -1.97
N ASP A 333 11.28 22.82 -1.27
CA ASP A 333 10.99 23.36 0.06
C ASP A 333 12.07 22.94 1.08
N LEU A 334 12.51 21.68 1.06
CA LEU A 334 13.52 21.16 1.99
C LEU A 334 14.88 21.84 1.79
N VAL A 335 15.33 21.97 0.54
CA VAL A 335 16.53 22.73 0.17
C VAL A 335 16.43 24.16 0.68
N ASN A 336 15.32 24.83 0.40
CA ASN A 336 15.13 26.23 0.73
C ASN A 336 15.15 26.49 2.24
N ILE A 337 14.39 25.68 3.00
CA ILE A 337 14.30 25.81 4.45
C ILE A 337 15.65 25.44 5.10
N SER A 338 16.31 24.39 4.63
CA SER A 338 17.63 24.00 5.15
C SER A 338 18.69 25.06 4.91
N TYR A 339 18.71 25.66 3.72
CA TYR A 339 19.60 26.79 3.43
C TYR A 339 19.29 28.00 4.30
N THR A 340 18.01 28.30 4.53
CA THR A 340 17.60 29.39 5.44
C THR A 340 18.07 29.13 6.87
N VAL A 341 17.97 27.89 7.36
CA VAL A 341 18.49 27.48 8.67
C VAL A 341 20.00 27.64 8.72
N TYR A 342 20.71 27.22 7.67
CA TYR A 342 22.17 27.40 7.58
C TYR A 342 22.56 28.88 7.62
N LEU A 343 21.90 29.74 6.84
CA LEU A 343 22.14 31.19 6.88
C LEU A 343 21.88 31.76 8.27
N PHE A 344 20.79 31.34 8.92
CA PHE A 344 20.46 31.73 10.27
C PHE A 344 21.47 31.23 11.30
N ALA A 345 22.09 30.07 11.11
CA ALA A 345 23.16 29.60 11.98
C ALA A 345 24.46 30.38 11.74
N ALA A 346 24.84 30.58 10.47
CA ALA A 346 26.13 31.15 10.08
C ALA A 346 26.25 32.67 10.27
N VAL A 347 25.18 33.44 10.01
CA VAL A 347 25.22 34.93 10.13
C VAL A 347 25.01 35.39 11.58
N ASN A 348 24.39 34.54 12.40
CA ASN A 348 23.63 35.00 13.55
C ASN A 348 24.26 34.65 14.90
N GLU A 349 25.51 34.15 14.93
CA GLU A 349 26.30 34.01 16.16
C GLU A 349 26.30 35.30 17.00
N ARG A 350 26.23 36.48 16.36
CA ARG A 350 26.15 37.78 17.05
C ARG A 350 24.73 38.25 17.40
N TYR A 351 23.68 37.75 16.73
CA TYR A 351 22.32 38.28 16.86
C TYR A 351 21.39 37.38 17.72
N ILE A 352 21.64 36.07 17.76
CA ILE A 352 20.82 35.08 18.50
C ILE A 352 20.76 35.42 19.99
N ASN A 353 21.83 35.98 20.57
CA ASN A 353 21.89 36.34 21.99
C ASN A 353 20.99 37.50 22.41
N SER A 354 20.42 38.28 21.47
CA SER A 354 19.68 39.51 21.82
C SER A 354 18.15 39.43 21.70
N ASN A 355 17.60 38.38 21.06
CA ASN A 355 16.18 38.41 20.68
C ASN A 355 15.51 37.03 20.71
N TYR A 356 14.65 36.78 21.70
CA TYR A 356 13.86 35.53 21.84
C TYR A 356 13.03 35.18 20.59
N SER A 357 12.61 36.18 19.81
CA SER A 357 11.90 35.95 18.54
C SER A 357 12.76 35.24 17.49
N SER A 358 14.09 35.35 17.58
CA SER A 358 15.01 34.72 16.63
C SER A 358 15.10 33.21 16.85
N PHE A 359 15.17 32.76 18.11
CA PHE A 359 15.22 31.34 18.45
C PHE A 359 13.92 30.59 18.06
N GLY A 360 12.76 31.23 18.24
CA GLY A 360 11.49 30.67 17.79
C GLY A 360 11.44 30.38 16.28
N ARG A 361 12.07 31.21 15.44
CA ARG A 361 12.18 30.97 13.98
C ARG A 361 12.97 29.73 13.67
N PHE A 362 14.11 29.59 14.35
CA PHE A 362 14.99 28.45 14.16
C PHE A 362 14.28 27.14 14.48
N LEU A 363 13.62 27.06 15.64
CA LEU A 363 12.84 25.88 16.02
C LEU A 363 11.71 25.60 15.03
N LEU A 364 11.04 26.64 14.53
CA LEU A 364 10.01 26.50 13.52
C LEU A 364 10.57 25.90 12.22
N PHE A 365 11.71 26.38 11.72
CA PHE A 365 12.32 25.83 10.52
C PHE A 365 12.80 24.40 10.71
N ALA A 366 13.42 24.10 11.85
CA ALA A 366 13.81 22.73 12.19
C ALA A 366 12.60 21.79 12.22
N PHE A 367 11.48 22.23 12.81
CA PHE A 367 10.23 21.48 12.77
C PHE A 367 9.74 21.23 11.33
N TRP A 368 9.79 22.25 10.46
CA TRP A 368 9.40 22.09 9.06
C TRP A 368 10.29 21.12 8.28
N ILE A 369 11.61 21.14 8.53
CA ILE A 369 12.55 20.17 7.95
C ILE A 369 12.15 18.75 8.37
N VAL A 370 11.98 18.52 9.67
CA VAL A 370 11.58 17.21 10.21
C VAL A 370 10.23 16.77 9.62
N HIS A 371 9.27 17.68 9.52
CA HIS A 371 7.95 17.41 8.96
C HIS A 371 8.03 16.98 7.49
N ILE A 372 8.73 17.74 6.65
CA ILE A 372 8.87 17.42 5.21
C ILE A 372 9.60 16.10 5.02
N VAL A 373 10.71 15.88 5.74
CA VAL A 373 11.44 14.60 5.70
C VAL A 373 10.55 13.45 6.12
N THR A 374 9.75 13.61 7.18
CA THR A 374 8.80 12.59 7.64
C THR A 374 7.75 12.26 6.57
N LEU A 375 7.25 13.25 5.83
CA LEU A 375 6.29 13.00 4.74
C LEU A 375 6.92 12.19 3.60
N ILE A 376 8.15 12.51 3.20
CA ILE A 376 8.87 11.78 2.15
C ILE A 376 9.16 10.34 2.62
N ILE A 377 9.66 10.18 3.85
CA ILE A 377 9.90 8.87 4.45
C ILE A 377 8.61 8.06 4.51
N TRP A 378 7.52 8.63 5.02
CA TRP A 378 6.22 7.96 5.10
C TRP A 378 5.75 7.44 3.73
N LEU A 379 5.80 8.30 2.71
CA LEU A 379 5.40 7.96 1.34
C LEU A 379 6.19 6.77 0.79
N THR A 380 7.51 6.82 0.93
CA THR A 380 8.42 5.75 0.46
C THR A 380 8.31 4.49 1.31
N TYR A 381 8.13 4.61 2.62
CA TYR A 381 7.99 3.49 3.55
C TYR A 381 6.71 2.68 3.26
N CYS A 382 5.56 3.33 3.13
CA CYS A 382 4.31 2.63 2.81
C CYS A 382 4.41 1.87 1.47
N SER A 383 5.06 2.48 0.48
CA SER A 383 5.27 1.89 -0.85
C SER A 383 6.20 0.68 -0.78
N GLU A 384 7.38 0.84 -0.16
CA GLU A 384 8.38 -0.22 0.01
C GLU A 384 7.82 -1.38 0.83
N HIS A 385 7.11 -1.10 1.91
CA HIS A 385 6.55 -2.14 2.77
C HIS A 385 5.51 -3.00 2.04
N ALA A 386 4.65 -2.39 1.22
CA ALA A 386 3.72 -3.12 0.37
C ALA A 386 4.46 -4.00 -0.68
N ILE A 387 5.51 -3.47 -1.31
CA ILE A 387 6.36 -4.24 -2.25
C ILE A 387 7.03 -5.43 -1.54
N GLN A 388 7.54 -5.23 -0.33
CA GLN A 388 8.16 -6.31 0.46
C GLN A 388 7.18 -7.43 0.80
N LYS A 389 5.89 -7.12 1.03
CA LYS A 389 4.86 -8.16 1.22
C LYS A 389 4.62 -8.98 -0.03
N VAL A 390 4.64 -8.34 -1.20
CA VAL A 390 4.50 -9.04 -2.49
C VAL A 390 5.71 -9.95 -2.73
N LYS A 391 6.93 -9.50 -2.41
CA LYS A 391 8.13 -10.34 -2.44
C LYS A 391 8.00 -11.56 -1.53
N LYS A 392 7.56 -11.38 -0.28
CA LYS A 392 7.30 -12.49 0.65
C LYS A 392 6.27 -13.48 0.13
N LEU A 393 5.18 -13.00 -0.46
CA LEU A 393 4.18 -13.87 -1.09
C LEU A 393 4.80 -14.71 -2.22
N ARG A 394 5.63 -14.09 -3.06
CA ARG A 394 6.35 -14.79 -4.14
C ARG A 394 7.30 -15.85 -3.61
N ASP A 395 8.12 -15.51 -2.62
CA ASP A 395 9.07 -16.44 -2.01
C ASP A 395 8.33 -17.64 -1.40
N LEU A 396 7.17 -17.40 -0.78
CA LEU A 396 6.33 -18.43 -0.20
C LEU A 396 5.72 -19.37 -1.25
N VAL A 397 5.20 -18.83 -2.37
CA VAL A 397 4.76 -19.65 -3.51
C VAL A 397 5.91 -20.51 -4.05
N GLN A 398 7.11 -19.94 -4.15
CA GLN A 398 8.29 -20.66 -4.65
C GLN A 398 8.74 -21.77 -3.70
N ILE A 399 8.77 -21.50 -2.39
CA ILE A 399 9.09 -22.51 -1.37
C ILE A 399 8.09 -23.68 -1.45
N LYS A 400 6.80 -23.39 -1.64
CA LYS A 400 5.77 -24.43 -1.77
C LYS A 400 5.94 -25.28 -3.03
N LEU A 401 6.36 -24.67 -4.14
CA LEU A 401 6.67 -25.40 -5.36
C LEU A 401 7.89 -26.33 -5.22
N LEU A 402 8.81 -26.06 -4.29
CA LEU A 402 10.04 -26.83 -4.10
C LEU A 402 9.91 -27.94 -3.05
N ASN A 403 9.14 -27.72 -2.00
CA ASN A 403 9.21 -28.58 -0.80
C ASN A 403 8.33 -29.84 -0.83
N TYR A 404 7.36 -29.96 -1.75
CA TYR A 404 6.36 -31.03 -1.68
C TYR A 404 6.12 -31.73 -3.02
N PRO A 405 5.93 -33.07 -3.02
CA PRO A 405 5.36 -33.79 -4.15
C PRO A 405 3.87 -33.41 -4.28
N LEU A 406 3.62 -32.25 -4.89
CA LEU A 406 2.28 -31.74 -5.11
C LEU A 406 1.57 -32.54 -6.21
N PRO A 407 0.26 -32.80 -6.08
CA PRO A 407 -0.55 -33.27 -7.20
C PRO A 407 -0.33 -32.40 -8.44
N SER A 408 -0.31 -33.02 -9.62
CA SER A 408 0.08 -32.36 -10.86
C SER A 408 -0.76 -31.10 -11.15
N GLU A 409 -2.07 -31.13 -10.87
CA GLU A 409 -2.96 -29.98 -11.08
C GLU A 409 -2.64 -28.82 -10.13
N ILE A 410 -2.36 -29.10 -8.86
CA ILE A 410 -2.02 -28.09 -7.85
C ILE A 410 -0.66 -27.46 -8.19
N SER A 411 0.32 -28.29 -8.56
CA SER A 411 1.64 -27.84 -9.00
C SER A 411 1.54 -26.93 -10.22
N GLU A 412 0.72 -27.29 -11.22
CA GLU A 412 0.49 -26.46 -12.40
C GLU A 412 -0.12 -25.11 -12.03
N GLN A 413 -1.14 -25.07 -11.17
CA GLN A 413 -1.75 -23.82 -10.74
C GLN A 413 -0.79 -22.93 -9.93
N LEU A 414 0.04 -23.51 -9.06
CA LEU A 414 1.07 -22.76 -8.33
C LEU A 414 2.17 -22.25 -9.26
N LYS A 415 2.57 -23.00 -10.30
CA LYS A 415 3.51 -22.52 -11.33
C LYS A 415 2.93 -21.33 -12.09
N LEU A 416 1.65 -21.40 -12.49
CA LEU A 416 0.96 -20.28 -13.11
C LEU A 416 0.86 -19.07 -12.16
N PHE A 417 0.65 -19.31 -10.86
CA PHE A 417 0.65 -18.23 -9.88
C PHE A 417 2.03 -17.60 -9.70
N SER A 418 3.08 -18.41 -9.56
CA SER A 418 4.47 -17.95 -9.49
C SER A 418 4.83 -17.11 -10.72
N ASN A 419 4.47 -17.61 -11.92
CA ASN A 419 4.67 -16.90 -13.17
C ASN A 419 3.94 -15.54 -13.19
N GLN A 420 2.72 -15.50 -12.68
CA GLN A 420 1.94 -14.28 -12.55
C GLN A 420 2.57 -13.29 -11.55
N LEU A 421 3.07 -13.75 -10.40
CA LEU A 421 3.77 -12.91 -9.41
C LEU A 421 5.08 -12.34 -9.97
N PHE A 422 5.74 -13.06 -10.87
CA PHE A 422 6.97 -12.62 -11.52
C PHE A 422 6.70 -11.55 -12.59
N HIS A 423 5.73 -11.79 -13.47
CA HIS A 423 5.45 -10.89 -14.60
C HIS A 423 4.59 -9.68 -14.22
N ASN A 424 3.68 -9.82 -13.25
CA ASN A 424 2.81 -8.75 -12.80
C ASN A 424 3.31 -8.14 -11.49
N ASN A 425 4.57 -7.71 -11.47
CA ASN A 425 5.17 -7.15 -10.27
C ASN A 425 4.43 -5.89 -9.82
N ILE A 426 3.94 -5.90 -8.58
CA ILE A 426 3.29 -4.72 -7.98
C ILE A 426 4.40 -3.76 -7.59
N GLU A 427 4.43 -2.62 -8.27
CA GLU A 427 5.34 -1.52 -7.98
C GLU A 427 4.55 -0.24 -7.74
N PHE A 428 5.05 0.64 -6.89
CA PHE A 428 4.50 1.97 -6.67
C PHE A 428 5.39 2.97 -7.40
N CYS A 429 4.86 3.55 -8.48
CA CYS A 429 5.67 4.33 -9.41
C CYS A 429 5.18 5.77 -9.53
N ALA A 430 6.12 6.70 -9.50
CA ALA A 430 5.90 8.11 -9.81
C ALA A 430 6.64 8.44 -11.11
N VAL A 431 5.93 8.52 -12.24
CA VAL A 431 6.51 8.84 -13.57
C VAL A 431 7.70 7.94 -13.92
N GLY A 432 7.56 6.62 -13.71
CA GLY A 432 8.60 5.63 -14.00
C GLY A 432 9.62 5.41 -12.87
N PHE A 433 9.63 6.24 -11.82
CA PHE A 433 10.47 6.01 -10.65
C PHE A 433 9.75 5.15 -9.61
N THR A 434 10.32 3.99 -9.27
CA THR A 434 9.82 3.14 -8.19
C THR A 434 10.09 3.79 -6.83
N LEU A 435 9.06 4.00 -6.03
CA LEU A 435 9.15 4.63 -4.71
C LEU A 435 9.64 3.64 -3.64
N ASN A 436 10.91 3.28 -3.72
CA ASN A 436 11.60 2.38 -2.79
C ASN A 436 12.59 3.14 -1.88
N SER A 437 13.26 2.41 -0.99
CA SER A 437 14.29 2.97 -0.11
C SER A 437 15.51 3.52 -0.86
N SER A 438 15.85 2.96 -2.03
CA SER A 438 16.93 3.47 -2.88
C SER A 438 16.58 4.86 -3.43
N PHE A 439 15.35 5.05 -3.93
CA PHE A 439 14.85 6.35 -4.37
C PHE A 439 14.91 7.38 -3.24
N LEU A 440 14.47 7.02 -2.03
CA LEU A 440 14.56 7.88 -0.84
C LEU A 440 16.01 8.31 -0.55
N CYS A 441 16.94 7.34 -0.55
CA CYS A 441 18.35 7.60 -0.26
C CYS A 441 18.96 8.55 -1.31
N THR A 442 18.76 8.27 -2.59
CA THR A 442 19.23 9.13 -3.69
C THR A 442 18.66 10.54 -3.59
N LEU A 443 17.37 10.66 -3.27
CA LEU A 443 16.70 11.94 -3.09
C LEU A 443 17.32 12.75 -1.95
N LEU A 444 17.49 12.14 -0.77
CA LEU A 444 18.07 12.81 0.41
C LEU A 444 19.53 13.18 0.17
N MET A 445 20.32 12.30 -0.44
CA MET A 445 21.71 12.59 -0.80
C MET A 445 21.80 13.77 -1.77
N THR A 446 20.94 13.82 -2.79
CA THR A 446 20.89 14.93 -3.75
C THR A 446 20.59 16.26 -3.06
N ILE A 447 19.62 16.27 -2.14
CA ILE A 447 19.26 17.46 -1.35
C ILE A 447 20.43 17.91 -0.48
N CYS A 448 21.06 16.99 0.25
CA CYS A 448 22.23 17.28 1.09
C CYS A 448 23.39 17.84 0.27
N SER A 449 23.74 17.20 -0.86
CA SER A 449 24.79 17.69 -1.76
C SER A 449 24.50 19.09 -2.28
N TYR A 450 23.24 19.36 -2.66
CA TYR A 450 22.85 20.69 -3.13
C TYR A 450 22.94 21.75 -2.02
N ILE A 451 22.55 21.43 -0.78
CA ILE A 451 22.69 22.33 0.37
C ILE A 451 24.17 22.64 0.65
N VAL A 452 25.06 21.64 0.57
CA VAL A 452 26.51 21.85 0.75
C VAL A 452 27.06 22.78 -0.32
N VAL A 453 26.67 22.59 -1.58
CA VAL A 453 27.09 23.47 -2.69
C VAL A 453 26.57 24.90 -2.47
N LEU A 454 25.31 25.08 -2.09
CA LEU A 454 24.77 26.41 -1.76
C LEU A 454 25.50 27.07 -0.60
N ALA A 455 25.93 26.30 0.40
CA ALA A 455 26.70 26.81 1.52
C ALA A 455 28.10 27.28 1.10
N GLN A 456 28.72 26.62 0.12
CA GLN A 456 30.05 26.99 -0.42
C GLN A 456 30.04 28.25 -1.30
N PHE A 457 28.92 28.55 -1.97
CA PHE A 457 28.77 29.74 -2.81
C PHE A 457 28.49 31.03 -2.02
N LYS A 458 28.45 30.95 -0.69
CA LYS A 458 28.29 32.08 0.21
C LYS A 458 29.65 32.45 0.79
#